data_AF-A0A433CTX6-F1
#
_entry.id   AF-A0A433CTX6-F1
#
_cell.length_a   1.000
_cell.length_b   1.000
_cell.length_c   1.000
_cell.angle_alpha   90.00
_cell.angle_beta   90.00
_cell.angle_gamma   90.00
#
_symmetry.space_group_name_H-M   'P 1'
#
loop_
_entity.id
_entity.type
_entity.pdbx_description
1 polymer ?
#
loop_
_entity_poly.entity_id
_entity_poly.type
_entity_poly.pdbx_seq_one_letter_code
_entity_poly.pdbx_strand_id
1 'polypeptide(L)'
;MRQKPKTHYLKDIWEWYALKMLAANPTWCGVYKDKIQNYYIYAKFVDSDNKKKVEEVMSYKKFKEIVTAIFETAKERIIQGETLQLSNSLGCIFPKRVDRDHSKKIINYAKTKLYPKVWSEEKQKMVRSKIVYFTNDDWCRIGWRKLNKALRNLGVYEFDPTTGDSKGRKGFKQMFAEALKKNPSLKFKYKHYPLYNNMKTN
;
A
#
# COMPACT_ATOMS: atom_id res chain seq x y z
N MET A 1 -16.32 16.11 -16.44
CA MET A 1 -15.20 15.74 -15.54
C MET A 1 -15.58 14.46 -14.79
N ARG A 2 -14.78 13.38 -14.84
CA ARG A 2 -15.05 12.18 -14.03
C ARG A 2 -14.75 12.49 -12.56
N GLN A 3 -15.70 12.25 -11.67
CA GLN A 3 -15.52 12.40 -10.23
C GLN A 3 -14.39 11.46 -9.78
N LYS A 4 -13.36 11.99 -9.11
CA LYS A 4 -12.30 11.15 -8.55
C LYS A 4 -12.91 10.24 -7.47
N PRO A 5 -12.48 8.97 -7.37
CA PRO A 5 -12.94 8.09 -6.30
C PRO A 5 -12.62 8.71 -4.93
N LYS A 6 -13.55 8.58 -3.98
CA LYS A 6 -13.39 9.09 -2.61
C LYS A 6 -12.23 8.36 -1.94
N THR A 7 -11.22 9.11 -1.49
CA THR A 7 -10.18 8.58 -0.62
C THR A 7 -10.73 8.45 0.79
N HIS A 8 -10.73 7.24 1.33
CA HIS A 8 -11.05 7.01 2.73
C HIS A 8 -9.78 7.14 3.57
N TYR A 9 -9.80 8.08 4.51
CA TYR A 9 -8.73 8.28 5.48
C TYR A 9 -8.95 7.42 6.71
N LEU A 10 -7.90 7.27 7.53
CA LEU A 10 -7.96 6.47 8.75
C LEU A 10 -9.05 6.95 9.73
N LYS A 11 -9.34 8.26 9.75
CA LYS A 11 -10.45 8.82 10.52
C LYS A 11 -11.82 8.29 10.06
N ASP A 12 -12.02 8.09 8.76
CA ASP A 12 -13.30 7.63 8.21
C ASP A 12 -13.52 6.16 8.58
N ILE A 13 -12.43 5.38 8.61
CA ILE A 13 -12.44 3.99 9.08
C ILE A 13 -12.73 3.95 10.59
N TRP A 14 -12.10 4.82 11.37
CA TRP A 14 -12.35 4.93 12.81
C TRP A 14 -13.81 5.28 13.12
N GLU A 15 -14.37 6.30 12.48
CA GLU A 15 -15.74 6.72 12.76
C GLU A 15 -16.73 5.58 12.51
N TRP A 16 -16.55 4.83 11.42
CA TRP A 16 -17.37 3.66 11.13
C TRP A 16 -17.16 2.52 12.14
N TYR A 17 -15.91 2.25 12.52
CA TYR A 17 -15.57 1.24 13.52
C TYR A 17 -16.14 1.59 14.90
N ALA A 18 -16.00 2.85 15.33
CA ALA A 18 -16.51 3.38 16.57
C ALA A 18 -18.04 3.27 16.66
N LEU A 19 -18.75 3.62 15.58
CA LEU A 19 -20.20 3.46 15.50
C LEU A 19 -20.62 1.99 15.70
N LYS A 20 -19.90 1.05 15.09
CA LYS A 20 -20.16 -0.38 15.31
C LYS A 20 -19.91 -0.83 16.75
N MET A 21 -18.82 -0.35 17.37
CA MET A 21 -18.53 -0.70 18.77
C MET A 21 -19.60 -0.18 19.72
N LEU A 22 -20.08 1.06 19.53
CA LEU A 22 -21.14 1.64 20.34
C LEU A 22 -22.49 0.95 20.11
N ALA A 23 -22.81 0.60 18.86
CA ALA A 23 -24.03 -0.15 18.55
C ALA A 23 -24.05 -1.54 19.18
N ALA A 24 -22.89 -2.20 19.29
CA ALA A 24 -22.74 -3.50 19.93
C ALA A 24 -22.72 -3.43 21.47
N ASN A 25 -22.44 -2.26 22.06
CA ASN A 25 -22.27 -2.08 23.51
C ASN A 25 -23.08 -0.86 23.99
N PRO A 26 -24.38 -1.01 24.29
CA PRO A 26 -25.27 0.11 24.63
C PRO A 26 -24.88 0.91 25.88
N THR A 27 -24.09 0.32 26.79
CA THR A 27 -23.60 0.99 28.00
C THR A 27 -22.39 1.89 27.75
N TRP A 28 -21.82 1.84 26.55
CA TRP A 28 -20.66 2.65 26.18
C TRP A 28 -21.10 4.00 25.61
N CYS A 29 -20.23 5.01 25.71
CA CYS A 29 -20.47 6.31 25.12
C CYS A 29 -19.25 6.83 24.35
N GLY A 30 -19.51 7.50 23.24
CA GLY A 30 -18.50 8.22 22.48
C GLY A 30 -18.40 9.69 22.91
N VAL A 31 -17.20 10.24 22.82
CA VAL A 31 -16.92 11.67 23.06
C VAL A 31 -16.28 12.26 21.80
N TYR A 32 -16.84 13.38 21.34
CA TYR A 32 -16.30 14.13 20.21
C TYR A 32 -15.08 14.95 20.63
N LYS A 33 -14.00 14.87 19.84
CA LYS A 33 -12.79 15.69 20.02
C LYS A 33 -12.04 15.82 18.70
N ASP A 34 -11.28 16.91 18.52
CA ASP A 34 -10.38 17.13 17.37
C ASP A 34 -11.07 16.97 16.01
N LYS A 35 -12.36 17.32 15.93
CA LYS A 35 -13.20 17.16 14.72
C LYS A 35 -13.40 15.72 14.27
N ILE A 36 -13.37 14.77 15.21
CA ILE A 36 -13.60 13.34 14.96
C ILE A 36 -14.70 12.87 15.91
N GLN A 37 -15.73 12.25 15.34
CA GLN A 37 -16.81 11.66 16.12
C GLN A 37 -16.31 10.44 16.90
N ASN A 38 -16.81 10.28 18.13
CA ASN A 38 -16.42 9.20 19.02
C ASN A 38 -14.89 9.06 19.15
N TYR A 39 -14.17 10.18 19.25
CA TYR A 39 -12.72 10.18 19.40
C TYR A 39 -12.29 9.32 20.58
N TYR A 40 -12.96 9.46 21.71
CA TYR A 40 -12.84 8.54 22.85
C TYR A 40 -14.10 7.70 22.96
N ILE A 41 -13.94 6.46 23.37
CA ILE A 41 -15.01 5.54 23.71
C ILE A 41 -14.79 5.08 25.13
N TYR A 42 -15.81 5.29 25.95
CA TYR A 42 -15.79 4.93 27.36
C TYR A 42 -16.86 3.90 27.69
N ALA A 43 -16.53 2.97 28.57
CA ALA A 43 -17.50 2.07 29.20
C ALA A 43 -18.01 2.71 30.49
N LYS A 44 -19.33 2.76 30.67
CA LYS A 44 -19.96 3.16 31.93
C LYS A 44 -20.36 1.93 32.71
N PHE A 45 -19.96 1.87 33.97
CA PHE A 45 -20.35 0.80 34.88
C PHE A 45 -20.48 1.34 36.31
N VAL A 46 -21.11 0.54 37.16
CA VAL A 46 -21.22 0.80 38.60
C VAL A 46 -20.28 -0.17 39.29
N ASP A 47 -19.42 0.33 40.19
CA ASP A 47 -18.51 -0.54 40.93
C ASP A 47 -19.18 -1.21 42.14
N SER A 48 -18.41 -2.02 42.87
CA SER A 48 -18.87 -2.71 44.09
C SER A 48 -19.36 -1.77 45.18
N ASP A 49 -18.94 -0.49 45.17
CA ASP A 49 -19.31 0.53 46.15
C ASP A 49 -20.51 1.37 45.66
N ASN A 50 -21.21 0.91 44.62
CA ASN A 50 -22.32 1.60 43.98
C ASN A 50 -21.94 2.97 43.38
N LYS A 51 -20.65 3.20 43.07
CA LYS A 51 -20.16 4.43 42.44
C LYS A 51 -20.14 4.29 40.93
N LYS A 52 -20.64 5.31 40.23
CA LYS A 52 -20.57 5.38 38.76
C LYS A 52 -19.12 5.61 38.34
N LYS A 53 -18.56 4.68 37.58
CA LYS A 53 -17.22 4.77 36.99
C LYS A 53 -17.29 4.78 35.48
N VAL A 54 -16.25 5.36 34.89
CA VAL A 54 -16.07 5.51 33.46
C VAL A 54 -14.64 5.10 33.13
N GLU A 55 -14.49 4.15 32.23
CA GLU A 55 -13.17 3.64 31.80
C GLU A 55 -12.98 3.85 30.30
N GLU A 56 -11.80 4.33 29.89
CA GLU A 56 -11.47 4.48 28.47
C GLU A 56 -11.21 3.12 27.84
N VAL A 57 -12.13 2.67 26.99
CA VAL A 57 -11.99 1.40 26.25
C VAL A 57 -11.05 1.57 25.07
N MET A 58 -11.27 2.62 24.27
CA MET A 58 -10.51 2.87 23.05
C MET A 58 -10.54 4.36 22.70
N SER A 59 -9.52 4.82 21.99
CA SER A 59 -9.51 6.14 21.39
C SER A 59 -8.97 6.11 19.97
N TYR A 60 -9.30 7.13 19.17
CA TYR A 60 -8.77 7.29 17.82
C TYR A 60 -7.24 7.29 17.81
N LYS A 61 -6.61 7.89 18.83
CA LYS A 61 -5.15 7.88 18.99
C LYS A 61 -4.61 6.45 19.10
N LYS A 62 -5.15 5.66 20.04
CA LYS A 62 -4.77 4.25 20.22
C LYS A 62 -5.02 3.43 18.96
N PHE A 63 -6.20 3.59 18.34
CA PHE A 63 -6.53 2.94 17.08
C PHE A 63 -5.52 3.27 15.97
N LYS A 64 -5.20 4.55 15.80
CA LYS A 64 -4.22 5.00 14.80
C LYS A 64 -2.84 4.41 15.05
N GLU A 65 -2.38 4.38 16.29
CA GLU A 65 -1.10 3.79 16.68
C GLU A 65 -1.05 2.30 16.34
N ILE A 66 -2.10 1.55 16.71
CA ILE A 66 -2.23 0.11 16.41
C ILE A 66 -2.20 -0.14 14.90
N VAL A 67 -3.04 0.56 14.14
CA VAL A 67 -3.12 0.37 12.68
C VAL A 67 -1.78 0.72 12.02
N THR A 68 -1.15 1.81 12.45
CA THR A 68 0.16 2.21 11.93
C THR A 68 1.22 1.15 12.22
N ALA A 69 1.28 0.62 13.45
CA ALA A 69 2.22 -0.41 13.83
C ALA A 69 2.04 -1.69 12.99
N ILE A 70 0.79 -2.13 12.78
CA ILE A 70 0.49 -3.29 11.94
C ILE A 70 1.02 -3.07 10.51
N PHE A 71 0.77 -1.92 9.90
CA PHE A 71 1.22 -1.65 8.54
C PHE A 71 2.72 -1.45 8.43
N GLU A 72 3.38 -0.88 9.44
CA GLU A 72 4.84 -0.76 9.50
C GLU A 72 5.50 -2.14 9.56
N THR A 73 5.03 -3.02 10.46
CA THR A 73 5.53 -4.40 10.54
C THR A 73 5.24 -5.17 9.25
N ALA A 74 4.02 -5.07 8.70
CA ALA A 74 3.67 -5.75 7.47
C ALA A 74 4.54 -5.29 6.29
N LYS A 75 4.80 -3.98 6.19
CA LYS A 75 5.69 -3.40 5.17
C LYS A 75 7.08 -4.04 5.22
N GLU A 76 7.69 -4.10 6.40
CA GLU A 76 9.03 -4.68 6.57
C GLU A 76 9.06 -6.16 6.17
N ARG A 77 8.07 -6.92 6.63
CA ARG A 77 7.92 -8.36 6.34
C ARG A 77 7.72 -8.63 4.85
N ILE A 78 6.86 -7.85 4.18
CA ILE A 78 6.62 -7.95 2.74
C ILE A 78 7.91 -7.64 1.96
N ILE A 79 8.71 -6.66 2.38
CA ILE A 79 10.00 -6.36 1.73
C ILE A 79 10.95 -7.57 1.79
N GLN A 80 10.90 -8.35 2.87
CA GLN A 80 11.75 -9.55 3.04
C GLN A 80 11.26 -10.79 2.26
N GLY A 81 10.15 -10.68 1.53
CA GLY A 81 9.58 -11.78 0.74
C GLY A 81 8.26 -12.33 1.28
N GLU A 82 7.82 -11.89 2.47
CA GLU A 82 6.60 -12.44 3.07
C GLU A 82 5.33 -11.94 2.36
N THR A 83 4.23 -12.67 2.57
CA THR A 83 2.93 -12.35 2.00
C THR A 83 1.96 -11.96 3.11
N LEU A 84 1.42 -10.75 3.05
CA LEU A 84 0.32 -10.33 3.91
C LEU A 84 -1.00 -10.83 3.33
N GLN A 85 -1.64 -11.76 4.04
CA GLN A 85 -3.01 -12.16 3.74
C GLN A 85 -3.97 -11.10 4.29
N LEU A 86 -4.78 -10.55 3.40
CA LEU A 86 -5.87 -9.67 3.79
C LEU A 86 -7.09 -10.54 4.08
N SER A 87 -7.71 -10.35 5.24
CA SER A 87 -8.92 -11.06 5.64
C SER A 87 -10.11 -10.73 4.71
N ASN A 88 -11.24 -11.43 4.92
CA ASN A 88 -12.51 -11.18 4.21
C ASN A 88 -12.37 -11.25 2.68
N SER A 89 -11.59 -12.22 2.20
CA SER A 89 -11.46 -12.52 0.78
C SER A 89 -10.90 -11.35 -0.05
N LEU A 90 -10.20 -10.39 0.57
CA LEU A 90 -9.55 -9.29 -0.14
C LEU A 90 -8.30 -9.75 -0.93
N GLY A 91 -7.76 -10.93 -0.59
CA GLY A 91 -6.60 -11.51 -1.26
C GLY A 91 -5.31 -11.22 -0.50
N CYS A 92 -4.20 -10.99 -1.20
CA CYS A 92 -2.91 -10.85 -0.54
C CYS A 92 -1.99 -9.82 -1.18
N ILE A 93 -1.21 -9.14 -0.34
CA ILE A 93 -0.14 -8.21 -0.73
C ILE A 93 1.20 -8.94 -0.59
N PHE A 94 2.01 -8.90 -1.64
CA PHE A 94 3.29 -9.64 -1.70
C PHE A 94 4.25 -8.96 -2.68
N PRO A 95 5.56 -9.17 -2.52
CA PRO A 95 6.52 -8.78 -3.53
C PRO A 95 6.50 -9.79 -4.68
N LYS A 96 6.57 -9.30 -5.91
CA LYS A 96 6.66 -10.14 -7.10
C LYS A 96 7.84 -9.78 -7.97
N ARG A 97 8.39 -10.80 -8.61
CA ARG A 97 9.41 -10.75 -9.66
C ARG A 97 8.74 -11.15 -10.96
N VAL A 98 8.85 -10.31 -11.98
CA VAL A 98 8.23 -10.53 -13.28
C VAL A 98 9.31 -10.48 -14.34
N ASP A 99 9.32 -11.46 -15.23
CA ASP A 99 10.27 -11.47 -16.35
C ASP A 99 9.96 -10.33 -17.32
N ARG A 100 11.01 -9.80 -17.95
CA ARG A 100 10.94 -8.69 -18.88
C ARG A 100 10.87 -9.20 -20.30
N ASP A 101 9.84 -8.77 -21.02
CA ASP A 101 9.74 -8.97 -22.45
C ASP A 101 10.75 -8.05 -23.16
N HIS A 102 11.90 -8.60 -23.55
CA HIS A 102 12.94 -7.86 -24.28
C HIS A 102 12.56 -7.54 -25.72
N SER A 103 11.50 -8.15 -26.28
CA SER A 103 10.94 -7.72 -27.57
C SER A 103 10.35 -6.31 -27.49
N LYS A 104 9.88 -5.92 -26.30
CA LYS A 104 9.34 -4.58 -26.01
C LYS A 104 10.40 -3.75 -25.29
N LYS A 105 11.14 -2.96 -26.06
CA LYS A 105 12.16 -2.04 -25.53
C LYS A 105 11.54 -1.01 -24.58
N ILE A 106 11.79 -1.14 -23.28
CA ILE A 106 11.34 -0.17 -22.25
C ILE A 106 12.50 0.76 -21.89
N ILE A 107 12.26 2.06 -22.02
CA ILE A 107 13.25 3.11 -21.71
C ILE A 107 13.50 3.16 -20.19
N ASN A 108 14.77 3.10 -19.81
CA ASN A 108 15.23 3.44 -18.47
C ASN A 108 15.42 4.95 -18.36
N TYR A 109 14.35 5.66 -18.02
CA TYR A 109 14.37 7.12 -17.88
C TYR A 109 15.36 7.61 -16.82
N ALA A 110 15.60 6.85 -15.74
CA ALA A 110 16.53 7.24 -14.69
C ALA A 110 17.97 7.32 -15.22
N LYS A 111 18.40 6.33 -16.01
CA LYS A 111 19.72 6.34 -16.67
C LYS A 111 19.75 7.32 -17.85
N THR A 112 18.69 7.37 -18.64
CA THR A 112 18.57 8.29 -19.80
C THR A 112 18.68 9.76 -19.38
N LYS A 113 18.16 10.14 -18.21
CA LYS A 113 18.23 11.52 -17.68
C LYS A 113 19.65 11.99 -17.35
N LEU A 114 20.61 11.08 -17.17
CA LEU A 114 22.01 11.42 -16.88
C LEU A 114 22.76 11.96 -18.11
N TYR A 115 22.24 11.73 -19.32
CA TYR A 115 22.87 12.21 -20.55
C TYR A 115 22.42 13.63 -20.89
N PRO A 116 23.29 14.49 -21.43
CA PRO A 116 22.94 15.86 -21.77
C PRO A 116 21.84 15.91 -22.84
N LYS A 117 21.14 17.04 -22.89
CA LYS A 117 20.21 17.32 -23.98
C LYS A 117 20.96 17.95 -25.15
N VAL A 118 20.65 17.53 -26.36
CA VAL A 118 21.14 18.07 -27.63
C VAL A 118 19.96 18.51 -28.47
N TRP A 119 20.16 19.52 -29.30
CA TRP A 119 19.16 19.93 -30.26
C TRP A 119 18.97 18.83 -31.31
N SER A 120 17.71 18.46 -31.61
CA SER A 120 17.38 17.53 -32.67
C SER A 120 16.64 18.29 -33.76
N GLU A 121 17.25 18.37 -34.93
CA GLU A 121 16.67 19.00 -36.12
C GLU A 121 15.40 18.27 -36.57
N GLU A 122 15.39 16.93 -36.54
CA GLU A 122 14.21 16.12 -36.90
C GLU A 122 12.99 16.42 -36.00
N LYS A 123 13.21 16.59 -34.69
CA LYS A 123 12.13 16.76 -33.70
C LYS A 123 11.89 18.21 -33.29
N GLN A 124 12.68 19.15 -33.84
CA GLN A 124 12.66 20.58 -33.55
C GLN A 124 12.61 20.89 -32.04
N LYS A 125 13.36 20.11 -31.24
CA LYS A 125 13.41 20.26 -29.78
C LYS A 125 14.67 19.66 -29.17
N MET A 126 14.96 20.07 -27.93
CA MET A 126 16.02 19.48 -27.11
C MET A 126 15.67 18.05 -26.68
N VAL A 127 16.40 17.06 -27.18
CA VAL A 127 16.25 15.64 -26.85
C VAL A 127 17.47 15.13 -26.10
N ARG A 128 17.36 14.01 -25.38
CA ARG A 128 18.53 13.39 -24.73
C ARG A 128 19.45 12.80 -25.80
N SER A 129 20.76 13.01 -25.67
CA SER A 129 21.76 12.53 -26.64
C SER A 129 21.81 11.00 -26.75
N LYS A 130 21.46 10.29 -25.67
CA LYS A 130 21.36 8.83 -25.65
C LYS A 130 20.09 8.40 -24.92
N ILE A 131 19.42 7.38 -25.46
CA ILE A 131 18.30 6.71 -24.81
C ILE A 131 18.81 5.38 -24.26
N VAL A 132 18.70 5.18 -22.95
CA VAL A 132 19.10 3.94 -22.29
C VAL A 132 17.87 3.09 -22.08
N TYR A 133 17.92 1.83 -22.50
CA TYR A 133 16.86 0.84 -22.27
C TYR A 133 17.19 -0.04 -21.06
N PHE A 134 16.17 -0.64 -20.45
CA PHE A 134 16.41 -1.68 -19.46
C PHE A 134 16.93 -2.94 -20.13
N THR A 135 18.01 -3.50 -19.57
CA THR A 135 18.64 -4.75 -20.03
C THR A 135 18.45 -5.90 -19.04
N ASN A 136 17.91 -5.63 -17.85
CA ASN A 136 17.68 -6.67 -16.84
C ASN A 136 16.55 -7.61 -17.28
N ASP A 137 16.75 -8.93 -17.09
CA ASP A 137 15.78 -9.98 -17.44
C ASP A 137 14.50 -9.96 -16.61
N ASP A 138 14.53 -9.30 -15.46
CA ASP A 138 13.39 -9.21 -14.57
C ASP A 138 13.21 -7.80 -13.98
N TRP A 139 12.03 -7.59 -13.42
CA TRP A 139 11.72 -6.44 -12.60
C TRP A 139 10.85 -6.86 -11.42
N CYS A 140 10.99 -6.13 -10.31
CA CYS A 140 10.27 -6.43 -9.09
C CYS A 140 9.29 -5.31 -8.74
N ARG A 141 8.12 -5.66 -8.20
CA ARG A 141 7.19 -4.70 -7.59
C ARG A 141 6.41 -5.32 -6.45
N ILE A 142 5.83 -4.49 -5.60
CA ILE A 142 4.74 -4.93 -4.72
C ILE A 142 3.48 -5.12 -5.56
N GLY A 143 2.79 -6.23 -5.35
CA GLY A 143 1.54 -6.54 -6.01
C GLY A 143 0.43 -6.86 -5.00
N TRP A 144 -0.80 -6.68 -5.45
CA TRP A 144 -1.99 -7.20 -4.78
C TRP A 144 -2.64 -8.24 -5.68
N ARG A 145 -2.74 -9.47 -5.19
CA ARG A 145 -3.52 -10.53 -5.82
C ARG A 145 -4.87 -10.55 -5.14
N LYS A 146 -5.88 -10.13 -5.88
CA LYS A 146 -7.28 -10.20 -5.48
C LYS A 146 -7.75 -11.66 -5.53
N LEU A 147 -8.60 -12.06 -4.58
CA LEU A 147 -9.33 -13.32 -4.70
C LEU A 147 -10.51 -13.13 -5.66
N ASN A 148 -10.58 -13.96 -6.70
CA ASN A 148 -11.68 -13.92 -7.66
C ASN A 148 -12.99 -14.24 -6.93
N LYS A 149 -14.05 -13.44 -7.21
CA LYS A 149 -15.43 -13.59 -6.69
C LYS A 149 -15.71 -13.15 -5.23
N ALA A 150 -14.75 -12.55 -4.54
CA ALA A 150 -14.92 -12.17 -3.13
C ALA A 150 -15.88 -11.00 -2.88
N LEU A 151 -15.77 -9.93 -3.68
CA LEU A 151 -16.60 -8.72 -3.54
C LEU A 151 -16.97 -8.23 -4.95
N ARG A 152 -18.25 -7.88 -5.15
CA ARG A 152 -18.81 -7.44 -6.44
C ARG A 152 -17.99 -6.35 -7.13
N ASN A 153 -17.38 -5.46 -6.34
CA ASN A 153 -16.61 -4.32 -6.82
C ASN A 153 -15.09 -4.46 -6.58
N LEU A 154 -14.58 -5.63 -6.20
CA LEU A 154 -13.14 -5.79 -5.91
C LEU A 154 -12.26 -5.41 -7.12
N GLY A 155 -12.78 -5.65 -8.33
CA GLY A 155 -12.11 -5.32 -9.59
C GLY A 155 -11.73 -3.84 -9.71
N VAL A 156 -12.53 -2.92 -9.14
CA VAL A 156 -12.30 -1.46 -9.28
C VAL A 156 -11.36 -0.87 -8.23
N TYR A 157 -11.02 -1.61 -7.18
CA TYR A 157 -10.07 -1.14 -6.17
C TYR A 157 -8.62 -1.40 -6.60
N GLU A 158 -7.69 -0.54 -6.19
CA GLU A 158 -6.27 -0.74 -6.40
C GLU A 158 -5.51 -0.61 -5.08
N PHE A 159 -4.47 -1.43 -4.91
CA PHE A 159 -3.50 -1.21 -3.86
C PHE A 159 -2.32 -0.45 -4.48
N ASP A 160 -2.18 0.81 -4.10
CA ASP A 160 -1.02 1.62 -4.47
C ASP A 160 -0.15 1.90 -3.25
N PRO A 161 1.06 1.33 -3.16
CA PRO A 161 1.93 1.57 -2.03
C PRO A 161 2.40 3.02 -2.01
N THR A 162 2.52 3.58 -0.80
CA THR A 162 2.88 4.98 -0.61
C THR A 162 4.21 5.33 -1.28
N THR A 163 4.21 6.47 -1.95
CA THR A 163 5.43 7.20 -2.32
C THR A 163 5.95 7.96 -1.10
N GLY A 164 7.23 8.33 -1.09
CA GLY A 164 7.80 9.13 0.00
C GLY A 164 7.00 10.40 0.24
N ASP A 165 7.08 10.92 1.47
CA ASP A 165 6.34 12.12 1.86
C ASP A 165 7.12 13.41 1.55
N SER A 166 6.45 14.55 1.71
CA SER A 166 7.05 15.88 1.54
C SER A 166 8.16 16.20 2.55
N LYS A 167 8.29 15.39 3.61
CA LYS A 167 9.32 15.51 4.64
C LYS A 167 10.54 14.62 4.33
N GLY A 168 10.59 14.00 3.15
CA GLY A 168 11.70 13.16 2.71
C GLY A 168 11.73 11.76 3.35
N ARG A 169 10.69 11.36 4.10
CA ARG A 169 10.59 10.01 4.64
C ARG A 169 10.33 9.03 3.50
N LYS A 170 11.05 7.91 3.51
CA LYS A 170 10.98 6.91 2.46
C LYS A 170 9.65 6.19 2.50
N GLY A 171 8.91 6.25 1.39
CA GLY A 171 7.67 5.50 1.22
C GLY A 171 7.95 4.02 1.00
N PHE A 172 6.90 3.19 1.07
CA PHE A 172 7.02 1.74 0.87
C PHE A 172 7.73 1.40 -0.46
N LYS A 173 7.38 2.08 -1.56
CA LYS A 173 8.04 1.89 -2.87
C LYS A 173 9.56 2.12 -2.82
N GLN A 174 9.99 3.15 -2.10
CA GLN A 174 11.42 3.52 -1.99
C GLN A 174 12.16 2.53 -1.11
N MET A 175 11.58 2.15 0.05
CA MET A 175 12.18 1.15 0.95
C MET A 175 12.35 -0.21 0.25
N PHE A 176 11.35 -0.65 -0.51
CA PHE A 176 11.43 -1.88 -1.29
C PHE A 176 12.55 -1.84 -2.34
N ALA A 177 12.65 -0.73 -3.09
CA ALA A 177 13.71 -0.56 -4.08
C ALA A 177 15.11 -0.50 -3.45
N GLU A 178 15.24 0.08 -2.26
CA GLU A 178 16.51 0.11 -1.53
C GLU A 178 16.91 -1.25 -0.98
N ALA A 179 15.96 -2.01 -0.44
CA ALA A 179 16.21 -3.37 0.03
C ALA A 179 16.73 -4.25 -1.11
N LEU A 180 16.13 -4.16 -2.30
CA LEU A 180 16.60 -4.86 -3.50
C LEU A 180 17.99 -4.42 -3.97
N LYS A 181 18.33 -3.13 -3.84
CA LYS A 181 19.69 -2.65 -4.15
C LYS A 181 20.72 -3.17 -3.16
N LYS A 182 20.38 -3.19 -1.87
CA LYS A 182 21.26 -3.68 -0.79
C LYS A 182 21.43 -5.20 -0.84
N ASN A 183 20.36 -5.92 -1.13
CA ASN A 183 20.36 -7.37 -1.24
C ASN A 183 19.60 -7.83 -2.51
N PRO A 184 20.30 -7.91 -3.66
CA PRO A 184 19.69 -8.34 -4.92
C PRO A 184 19.11 -9.75 -4.88
N SER A 185 19.60 -10.64 -4.01
CA SER A 185 19.11 -12.01 -3.89
C SER A 185 17.69 -12.10 -3.33
N LEU A 186 17.18 -11.04 -2.68
CA LEU A 186 15.79 -10.99 -2.21
C LEU A 186 14.79 -11.27 -3.32
N LYS A 187 15.11 -10.90 -4.57
CA LYS A 187 14.23 -11.12 -5.71
C LYS A 187 13.85 -12.59 -5.92
N PHE A 188 14.70 -13.53 -5.49
CA PHE A 188 14.44 -14.96 -5.62
C PHE A 188 13.47 -15.50 -4.56
N LYS A 189 13.23 -14.76 -3.47
CA LYS A 189 12.15 -15.05 -2.51
C LYS A 189 10.78 -14.58 -3.00
N TYR A 190 10.77 -13.67 -3.97
CA TYR A 190 9.53 -13.04 -4.43
C TYR A 190 8.77 -13.96 -5.36
N LYS A 191 7.44 -13.80 -5.39
CA LYS A 191 6.61 -14.60 -6.27
C LYS A 191 6.98 -14.34 -7.72
N HIS A 192 7.45 -15.38 -8.42
CA HIS A 192 7.87 -15.29 -9.81
C HIS A 192 6.67 -15.37 -10.75
N TYR A 193 6.66 -14.48 -11.75
CA TYR A 193 5.72 -14.44 -12.85
C TYR A 193 6.53 -14.54 -14.13
N PRO A 194 6.65 -15.75 -14.71
CA PRO A 194 7.36 -15.89 -15.97
C PRO A 194 6.62 -15.14 -17.07
N LEU A 195 7.35 -14.76 -18.11
CA LEU A 195 6.72 -14.36 -19.35
C LEU A 195 5.92 -15.55 -19.86
N TYR A 196 4.64 -15.32 -20.16
CA TYR A 196 3.87 -16.27 -20.94
C TYR A 196 4.47 -16.26 -22.36
N ASN A 197 5.49 -17.07 -22.56
CA ASN A 197 5.79 -17.55 -23.90
C ASN A 197 4.61 -18.42 -24.28
N ASN A 198 3.99 -18.13 -25.42
CA ASN A 198 3.12 -19.07 -26.09
C ASN A 198 3.96 -20.31 -26.40
N MET A 199 4.13 -21.22 -25.43
CA MET A 199 4.35 -22.63 -25.75
C MET A 199 3.03 -23.09 -26.37
N LYS A 200 2.84 -22.75 -27.65
CA LYS A 200 2.04 -23.57 -28.53
C LYS A 200 2.76 -24.92 -28.50
N THR A 201 2.24 -25.83 -27.71
CA THR A 201 2.44 -27.26 -27.93
C THR A 201 2.09 -27.52 -29.39
N ASN A 202 3.12 -27.65 -30.22
CA ASN A 202 3.02 -28.29 -31.53
C ASN A 202 2.94 -29.81 -31.32
#